data_AF-A0A2H5ZIR9-F1
#
_entry.id   AF-A0A2H5ZIR9-F1
#
_cell.length_a   1.000
_cell.length_b   1.000
_cell.length_c   1.000
_cell.angle_alpha   90.00
_cell.angle_beta   90.00
_cell.angle_gamma   90.00
#
_symmetry.space_group_name_H-M   'P 1'
#
loop_
_entity.id
_entity.type
_entity.pdbx_description
1 polymer ?
#
loop_
_entity_poly.entity_id
_entity_poly.type
_entity_poly.pdbx_seq_one_letter_code
_entity_poly.pdbx_strand_id
1 'polypeptide(L)'
;MLPLAYSWKNLWSRPVRTTMTVTVVALVVVASSLFLGLISSLKRTLVSTGHPLNLVVLRKGSDNDGASALSQAAYQAIRFYDGIARNASDQPLVSPELVVQPFFWTPEGNRENVLVRGVEPVALEVHEQVKIVSGRMFRPSSSEAIVGKSLVGRYEGANLGGTLKFGRGRWTVVGVFEAGGSSFESEVWVDVRELANDAKRPLPYSGIRLRANSEAELWSLKQRIEADPRYALQAERESDYYAKQSESANSLYVLVVAIALFSGIGAGFGAANTMYAAVQSRVAEIGTLRALGFSRRSILVAFQLEAVFLALLGFAVGAVAVLLLAASLGQWLRGIGFGAATFTTNVVQLQIGIGDLAASLLLTLAIGLLAGLGPAARAARMPPIEALRRG
;
A
#
# COMPACT_ATOMS: atom_id res chain seq x y z
N MET A 1 -40.03 -4.27 -23.62
CA MET A 1 -38.78 -3.59 -23.15
C MET A 1 -38.08 -3.01 -24.36
N LEU A 2 -37.42 -1.85 -24.25
CA LEU A 2 -36.58 -1.35 -25.34
C LEU A 2 -35.38 -2.31 -25.51
N PRO A 3 -35.02 -2.71 -26.74
CA PRO A 3 -33.94 -3.68 -26.96
C PRO A 3 -32.57 -3.11 -26.55
N LEU A 4 -31.73 -3.92 -25.90
CA LEU A 4 -30.36 -3.53 -25.49
C LEU A 4 -29.50 -2.99 -26.64
N ALA A 5 -29.74 -3.50 -27.85
CA ALA A 5 -29.07 -3.05 -29.07
C ALA A 5 -29.32 -1.55 -29.38
N TYR A 6 -30.45 -1.00 -28.94
CA TYR A 6 -30.77 0.42 -29.10
C TYR A 6 -29.86 1.29 -28.24
N SER A 7 -29.67 0.96 -26.95
CA SER A 7 -28.76 1.70 -26.06
C SER A 7 -27.29 1.61 -26.52
N TRP A 8 -26.86 0.45 -27.03
CA TRP A 8 -25.48 0.26 -27.50
C TRP A 8 -25.16 1.04 -28.78
N LYS A 9 -26.00 0.92 -29.83
CA LYS A 9 -25.82 1.67 -31.09
C LYS A 9 -25.82 3.18 -30.86
N ASN A 10 -26.54 3.64 -29.85
CA ASN A 10 -26.63 5.04 -29.48
C ASN A 10 -25.32 5.66 -28.99
N LEU A 11 -24.50 4.89 -28.29
CA LEU A 11 -23.22 5.38 -27.76
C LEU A 11 -22.24 5.71 -28.90
N TRP A 12 -22.31 4.94 -29.97
CA TRP A 12 -21.46 5.07 -31.16
C TRP A 12 -21.87 6.21 -32.09
N SER A 13 -23.11 6.68 -32.01
CA SER A 13 -23.56 7.77 -32.89
C SER A 13 -23.05 9.15 -32.47
N ARG A 14 -22.38 9.29 -31.31
CA ARG A 14 -21.90 10.59 -30.78
C ARG A 14 -20.53 10.47 -30.09
N PRO A 15 -19.45 10.31 -30.86
CA PRO A 15 -18.14 9.93 -30.35
C PRO A 15 -17.59 10.93 -29.33
N VAL A 16 -17.62 12.24 -29.59
CA VAL A 16 -17.02 13.27 -28.72
C VAL A 16 -17.58 13.24 -27.28
N ARG A 17 -18.89 13.07 -27.14
CA ARG A 17 -19.54 13.06 -25.81
C ARG A 17 -19.26 11.76 -25.08
N THR A 18 -19.41 10.64 -25.78
CA THR A 18 -19.10 9.32 -25.23
C THR A 18 -17.65 9.27 -24.77
N THR A 19 -16.71 9.82 -25.54
CA THR A 19 -15.30 9.90 -25.15
C THR A 19 -15.08 10.80 -23.94
N MET A 20 -15.72 11.96 -23.82
CA MET A 20 -15.57 12.82 -22.64
C MET A 20 -16.05 12.12 -21.36
N THR A 21 -17.24 11.50 -21.38
CA THR A 21 -17.78 10.78 -20.21
C THR A 21 -16.91 9.58 -19.85
N VAL A 22 -16.51 8.77 -20.85
CA VAL A 22 -15.63 7.61 -20.65
C VAL A 22 -14.28 8.04 -20.07
N THR A 23 -13.67 9.13 -20.57
CA THR A 23 -12.39 9.63 -20.05
C THR A 23 -12.50 10.11 -18.61
N VAL A 24 -13.54 10.88 -18.26
CA VAL A 24 -13.74 11.35 -16.88
C VAL A 24 -13.93 10.18 -15.92
N VAL A 25 -14.76 9.20 -16.30
CA VAL A 25 -14.96 7.98 -15.50
C VAL A 25 -13.66 7.17 -15.39
N ALA A 26 -12.93 7.01 -16.51
CA ALA A 26 -11.66 6.30 -16.53
C ALA A 26 -10.62 6.94 -15.60
N LEU A 27 -10.54 8.28 -15.53
CA LEU A 27 -9.64 8.99 -14.63
C LEU A 27 -9.96 8.73 -13.15
N VAL A 28 -11.25 8.71 -12.79
CA VAL A 28 -11.67 8.35 -11.41
C VAL A 28 -11.31 6.90 -11.08
N VAL A 29 -11.48 5.98 -12.03
CA VAL A 29 -11.10 4.57 -11.88
C VAL A 29 -9.60 4.45 -11.68
N VAL A 30 -8.78 5.08 -12.54
CA VAL A 30 -7.32 5.10 -12.41
C VAL A 30 -6.91 5.64 -11.04
N ALA A 31 -7.40 6.82 -10.64
CA ALA A 31 -7.04 7.41 -9.37
C ALA A 31 -7.43 6.50 -8.18
N SER A 32 -8.68 6.05 -8.12
CA SER A 32 -9.15 5.20 -7.02
C SER A 32 -8.42 3.86 -6.95
N SER A 33 -8.21 3.17 -8.08
CA SER A 33 -7.50 1.89 -8.12
C SER A 33 -6.02 2.01 -7.78
N LEU A 34 -5.33 3.09 -8.18
CA LEU A 34 -3.93 3.32 -7.80
C LEU A 34 -3.79 3.44 -6.28
N PHE A 35 -4.62 4.27 -5.65
CA PHE A 35 -4.51 4.49 -4.21
C PHE A 35 -4.95 3.27 -3.40
N LEU A 36 -6.04 2.60 -3.79
CA LEU A 36 -6.47 1.35 -3.15
C LEU A 36 -5.37 0.28 -3.28
N GLY A 37 -4.81 0.11 -4.48
CA GLY A 37 -3.70 -0.81 -4.73
C GLY A 37 -2.46 -0.48 -3.89
N LEU A 38 -2.13 0.80 -3.72
CA LEU A 38 -1.03 1.25 -2.86
C LEU A 38 -1.25 0.86 -1.40
N ILE A 39 -2.46 1.09 -0.87
CA ILE A 39 -2.80 0.74 0.52
C ILE A 39 -2.82 -0.76 0.71
N SER A 40 -3.40 -1.51 -0.22
CA SER A 40 -3.39 -2.97 -0.24
C SER A 40 -1.96 -3.52 -0.28
N SER A 41 -1.08 -2.91 -1.07
CA SER A 41 0.34 -3.30 -1.16
C SER A 41 1.10 -2.99 0.13
N LEU A 42 0.89 -1.82 0.73
CA LEU A 42 1.46 -1.44 2.03
C LEU A 42 1.02 -2.41 3.13
N LYS A 43 -0.27 -2.71 3.21
CA LYS A 43 -0.83 -3.63 4.21
C LYS A 43 -0.27 -5.04 4.05
N ARG A 44 -0.17 -5.56 2.82
CA ARG A 44 0.46 -6.86 2.56
C ARG A 44 1.93 -6.89 2.99
N THR A 45 2.68 -5.86 2.60
CA THR A 45 4.11 -5.73 2.94
C THR A 45 4.29 -5.74 4.46
N LEU A 46 3.55 -4.89 5.19
CA LEU A 46 3.67 -4.79 6.65
C LEU A 46 3.17 -6.03 7.38
N VAL A 47 1.97 -6.54 7.04
CA VAL A 47 1.42 -7.73 7.71
C VAL A 47 2.27 -8.98 7.47
N SER A 48 2.93 -9.09 6.31
CA SER A 48 3.83 -10.22 6.01
C SER A 48 5.21 -10.13 6.69
N THR A 49 5.52 -9.03 7.37
CA THR A 49 6.85 -8.79 7.96
C THR A 49 7.04 -9.49 9.31
N GLY A 50 5.98 -9.73 10.07
CA GLY A 50 6.10 -10.26 11.44
C GLY A 50 5.90 -11.77 11.56
N HIS A 51 6.73 -12.41 12.39
CA HIS A 51 6.55 -13.83 12.72
C HIS A 51 5.58 -13.98 13.92
N PRO A 52 4.62 -14.93 13.90
CA PRO A 52 3.58 -15.05 14.93
C PRO A 52 4.12 -15.41 16.33
N LEU A 53 5.29 -16.05 16.40
CA LEU A 53 5.97 -16.40 17.65
C LEU A 53 7.10 -15.43 18.04
N ASN A 54 7.29 -14.34 17.30
CA ASN A 54 8.25 -13.32 17.67
C ASN A 54 7.60 -12.26 18.58
N LEU A 55 8.37 -11.76 19.55
CA LEU A 55 8.08 -10.56 20.30
C LEU A 55 9.01 -9.43 19.88
N VAL A 56 8.42 -8.26 19.69
CA VAL A 56 9.11 -6.97 19.58
C VAL A 56 9.10 -6.32 20.95
N VAL A 57 10.28 -6.11 21.50
CA VAL A 57 10.47 -5.46 22.80
C VAL A 57 11.02 -4.06 22.57
N LEU A 58 10.27 -3.05 23.03
CA LEU A 58 10.62 -1.64 22.92
C LEU A 58 10.67 -0.99 24.30
N ARG A 59 11.21 0.22 24.36
CA ARG A 59 11.03 1.08 25.53
C ARG A 59 9.54 1.40 25.70
N LYS A 60 9.05 1.35 26.94
CA LYS A 60 7.67 1.69 27.29
C LYS A 60 7.36 3.13 26.86
N GLY A 61 6.25 3.29 26.14
CA GLY A 61 5.82 4.58 25.59
C GLY A 61 6.37 4.89 24.20
N SER A 62 7.22 4.04 23.62
CA SER A 62 7.61 4.13 22.21
C SER A 62 6.59 3.44 21.33
N ASP A 63 6.26 4.04 20.18
CA ASP A 63 5.33 3.50 19.18
C ASP A 63 6.06 2.79 18.02
N ASN A 64 7.35 3.10 17.82
CA ASN A 64 8.19 2.48 16.80
C ASN A 64 9.67 2.36 17.22
N ASP A 65 10.46 1.66 16.41
CA ASP A 65 11.91 1.48 16.60
C ASP A 65 12.68 2.81 16.67
N GLY A 66 12.25 3.82 15.92
CA GLY A 66 12.91 5.12 15.86
C GLY A 66 12.80 5.90 17.17
N ALA A 67 11.64 5.81 17.83
CA ALA A 67 11.33 6.46 19.10
C ALA A 67 11.78 5.63 20.34
N SER A 68 12.35 4.45 20.13
CA SER A 68 12.76 3.54 21.20
C SER A 68 14.29 3.54 21.36
N ALA A 69 14.72 3.39 22.62
CA ALA A 69 16.13 3.34 23.00
C ALA A 69 16.30 2.42 24.22
N LEU A 70 17.06 1.33 24.06
CA LEU A 70 17.32 0.33 25.10
C LEU A 70 18.81 0.21 25.39
N SER A 71 19.12 -0.09 26.65
CA SER A 71 20.48 -0.30 27.12
C SER A 71 20.99 -1.70 26.80
N GLN A 72 22.31 -1.85 26.75
CA GLN A 72 22.93 -3.17 26.66
C GLN A 72 22.57 -4.05 27.85
N ALA A 73 22.42 -3.47 29.04
CA ALA A 73 22.00 -4.20 30.23
C ALA A 73 20.60 -4.80 30.09
N ALA A 74 19.65 -4.09 29.47
CA ALA A 74 18.31 -4.61 29.21
C ALA A 74 18.34 -5.83 28.29
N TYR A 75 19.12 -5.76 27.20
CA TYR A 75 19.34 -6.89 26.30
C TYR A 75 19.98 -8.09 27.02
N GLN A 76 21.02 -7.86 27.82
CA GLN A 76 21.69 -8.90 28.59
C GLN A 76 20.77 -9.57 29.62
N ALA A 77 19.81 -8.83 30.19
CA ALA A 77 18.83 -9.39 31.11
C ALA A 77 17.80 -10.27 30.38
N ILE A 78 17.27 -9.80 29.24
CA ILE A 78 16.18 -10.48 28.53
C ILE A 78 16.67 -11.76 27.82
N ARG A 79 17.87 -11.74 27.25
CA ARG A 79 18.35 -12.86 26.38
C ARG A 79 18.46 -14.22 27.07
N PHE A 80 18.36 -14.25 28.40
CA PHE A 80 18.44 -15.46 29.22
C PHE A 80 17.10 -15.83 29.86
N TYR A 81 15.99 -15.22 29.47
CA TYR A 81 14.68 -15.62 29.97
C TYR A 81 14.29 -17.01 29.45
N ASP A 82 13.68 -17.79 30.33
CA ASP A 82 13.10 -19.09 29.98
C ASP A 82 11.92 -18.90 29.02
N GLY A 83 11.73 -19.87 28.13
CA GLY A 83 10.70 -19.82 27.08
C GLY A 83 11.13 -19.13 25.79
N ILE A 84 12.37 -18.61 25.73
CA ILE A 84 12.99 -18.18 24.48
C ILE A 84 13.45 -19.41 23.71
N ALA A 85 13.12 -19.45 22.42
CA ALA A 85 13.55 -20.49 21.51
C ALA A 85 15.06 -20.45 21.27
N ARG A 86 15.64 -21.61 21.03
CA ARG A 86 17.09 -21.76 20.82
C ARG A 86 17.38 -22.40 19.48
N ASN A 87 18.50 -22.03 18.88
CA ASN A 87 18.96 -22.65 17.64
C ASN A 87 19.65 -23.99 17.88
N ALA A 88 20.09 -24.63 16.79
CA ALA A 88 20.78 -25.92 16.83
C ALA A 88 22.12 -25.90 17.61
N SER A 89 22.69 -24.71 17.84
CA SER A 89 23.91 -24.51 18.64
C SER A 89 23.61 -24.09 20.08
N ASP A 90 22.37 -24.29 20.55
CA ASP A 90 21.87 -23.90 21.87
C ASP A 90 21.96 -22.39 22.18
N GLN A 91 22.05 -21.54 21.15
CA GLN A 91 22.02 -20.09 21.31
C GLN A 91 20.58 -19.58 21.31
N PRO A 92 20.22 -18.65 22.22
CA PRO A 92 18.88 -18.07 22.25
C PRO A 92 18.62 -17.22 21.01
N LEU A 93 17.44 -17.40 20.42
CA LEU A 93 16.97 -16.66 19.25
C LEU A 93 16.50 -15.25 19.67
N VAL A 94 17.49 -14.39 19.97
CA VAL A 94 17.29 -13.02 20.45
C VAL A 94 18.21 -12.09 19.68
N SER A 95 17.62 -11.26 18.83
CA SER A 95 18.29 -10.25 18.01
C SER A 95 18.16 -8.88 18.66
N PRO A 96 19.26 -8.26 19.14
CA PRO A 96 19.25 -6.85 19.47
C PRO A 96 19.38 -6.01 18.19
N GLU A 97 18.50 -5.02 18.02
CA GLU A 97 18.39 -4.30 16.76
C GLU A 97 18.45 -2.80 16.96
N LEU A 98 19.13 -2.14 16.02
CA LEU A 98 19.20 -0.69 15.91
C LEU A 98 18.65 -0.28 14.57
N VAL A 99 17.81 0.76 14.53
CA VAL A 99 17.28 1.28 13.28
C VAL A 99 17.66 2.74 13.14
N VAL A 100 18.25 3.10 12.00
CA VAL A 100 18.56 4.47 11.61
C VAL A 100 18.14 4.73 10.17
N GLN A 101 17.86 5.99 9.83
CA GLN A 101 17.43 6.42 8.49
C GLN A 101 18.41 7.43 7.89
N PRO A 102 19.61 7.01 7.45
CA PRO A 102 20.48 7.89 6.72
C PRO A 102 19.98 8.07 5.29
N PHE A 103 20.56 9.06 4.63
CA PHE A 103 20.28 9.35 3.24
C PHE A 103 21.25 8.63 2.30
N PHE A 104 20.72 8.06 1.23
CA PHE A 104 21.46 7.47 0.13
C PHE A 104 21.24 8.28 -1.15
N TRP A 105 22.19 8.19 -2.06
CA TRP A 105 22.13 8.82 -3.37
C TRP A 105 21.68 7.80 -4.41
N THR A 106 20.76 8.22 -5.26
CA THR A 106 20.38 7.51 -6.48
C THR A 106 21.34 7.90 -7.62
N PRO A 107 21.53 7.06 -8.65
CA PRO A 107 22.33 7.39 -9.83
C PRO A 107 21.89 8.69 -10.53
N GLU A 108 20.62 9.07 -10.39
CA GLU A 108 20.04 10.31 -10.93
C GLU A 108 20.34 11.55 -10.06
N GLY A 109 21.07 11.40 -8.96
CA GLY A 109 21.45 12.50 -8.06
C GLY A 109 20.39 12.87 -7.02
N ASN A 110 19.28 12.12 -6.91
CA ASN A 110 18.29 12.31 -5.86
C ASN A 110 18.77 11.71 -4.54
N ARG A 111 18.38 12.35 -3.43
CA ARG A 111 18.71 11.94 -2.07
C ARG A 111 17.47 11.40 -1.37
N GLU A 112 17.53 10.15 -0.93
CA GLU A 112 16.39 9.46 -0.32
C GLU A 112 16.79 8.81 1.02
N ASN A 113 15.86 8.73 1.96
CA ASN A 113 16.08 7.99 3.21
C ASN A 113 15.95 6.49 2.95
N VAL A 114 16.89 5.71 3.47
CA VAL A 114 16.82 4.24 3.46
C VAL A 114 17.03 3.77 4.89
N LEU A 115 16.29 2.74 5.28
CA LEU A 115 16.43 2.15 6.59
C LEU A 115 17.69 1.31 6.64
N VAL A 116 18.57 1.63 7.57
CA VAL A 116 19.71 0.79 7.93
C VAL A 116 19.40 0.16 9.27
N ARG A 117 19.35 -1.19 9.27
CA ARG A 117 19.17 -1.99 10.48
C ARG A 117 20.50 -2.56 10.90
N GLY A 118 20.90 -2.25 12.13
CA GLY A 118 22.00 -2.90 12.82
C GLY A 118 21.47 -4.16 13.48
N VAL A 119 22.06 -5.31 13.17
CA VAL A 119 21.69 -6.61 13.74
C VAL A 119 22.91 -7.41 14.19
N GLU A 120 22.69 -8.47 14.96
CA GLU A 120 23.67 -9.55 15.15
C GLU A 120 23.36 -10.72 14.19
N PRO A 121 24.31 -11.63 13.88
CA PRO A 121 24.08 -12.71 12.91
C PRO A 121 22.86 -13.61 13.19
N VAL A 122 22.48 -13.78 14.46
CA VAL A 122 21.28 -14.53 14.89
C VAL A 122 19.98 -13.95 14.32
N ALA A 123 19.97 -12.71 13.86
CA ALA A 123 18.81 -12.07 13.25
C ALA A 123 18.27 -12.81 12.03
N LEU A 124 19.11 -13.52 11.25
CA LEU A 124 18.62 -14.35 10.13
C LEU A 124 17.77 -15.54 10.61
N GLU A 125 18.03 -16.04 11.81
CA GLU A 125 17.25 -17.13 12.41
C GLU A 125 15.99 -16.58 13.10
N VAL A 126 16.08 -15.38 13.68
CA VAL A 126 14.92 -14.66 14.26
C VAL A 126 13.96 -14.17 13.17
N HIS A 127 14.47 -13.80 12.00
CA HIS A 127 13.73 -13.36 10.82
C HIS A 127 13.85 -14.40 9.69
N GLU A 128 13.22 -15.55 9.86
CA GLU A 128 13.32 -16.70 8.95
C GLU A 128 12.91 -16.43 7.49
N GLN A 129 12.11 -15.37 7.28
CA GLN A 129 11.72 -14.87 5.98
C GLN A 129 12.89 -14.23 5.23
N VAL A 130 13.92 -13.75 5.94
CA VAL A 130 15.12 -13.12 5.36
C VAL A 130 16.12 -14.18 4.95
N LYS A 131 16.35 -14.31 3.64
CA LYS A 131 17.25 -15.31 3.05
C LYS A 131 18.27 -14.65 2.15
N ILE A 132 19.55 -14.92 2.41
CA ILE A 132 20.64 -14.44 1.54
C ILE A 132 20.59 -15.24 0.23
N VAL A 133 20.34 -14.55 -0.88
CA VAL A 133 20.22 -15.14 -2.22
C VAL A 133 21.49 -15.00 -3.04
N SER A 134 22.40 -14.10 -2.65
CA SER A 134 23.69 -13.92 -3.31
C SER A 134 24.73 -13.41 -2.32
N GLY A 135 25.97 -13.84 -2.47
CA GLY A 135 27.05 -13.48 -1.55
C GLY A 135 26.96 -14.22 -0.21
N ARG A 136 27.21 -13.52 0.89
CA ARG A 136 27.24 -14.09 2.25
C ARG A 136 26.78 -13.09 3.30
N MET A 137 26.60 -13.57 4.53
CA MET A 137 26.37 -12.71 5.69
C MET A 137 27.59 -11.81 5.93
N PHE A 138 27.33 -10.60 6.43
CA PHE A 138 28.40 -9.70 6.86
C PHE A 138 29.18 -10.31 8.02
N ARG A 139 30.48 -10.02 8.08
CA ARG A 139 31.31 -10.34 9.23
C ARG A 139 31.19 -9.22 10.25
N PRO A 140 30.89 -9.52 11.52
CA PRO A 140 30.89 -8.52 12.58
C PRO A 140 32.20 -7.72 12.60
N SER A 141 32.12 -6.42 12.90
CA SER A 141 33.30 -5.53 13.02
C SER A 141 34.18 -5.44 11.76
N SER A 142 33.61 -5.65 10.57
CA SER A 142 34.32 -5.60 9.29
C SER A 142 33.81 -4.52 8.33
N SER A 143 32.90 -3.63 8.77
CA SER A 143 32.25 -2.61 7.93
C SER A 143 31.68 -3.21 6.65
N GLU A 144 31.01 -4.34 6.80
CA GLU A 144 30.31 -5.06 5.75
C GLU A 144 28.80 -4.89 5.90
N ALA A 145 28.08 -4.90 4.78
CA ALA A 145 26.63 -4.80 4.73
C ALA A 145 26.05 -5.92 3.87
N ILE A 146 24.83 -6.32 4.21
CA ILE A 146 23.96 -7.04 3.27
C ILE A 146 22.78 -6.13 2.90
N VAL A 147 22.31 -6.26 1.67
CA VAL A 147 21.34 -5.33 1.09
C VAL A 147 20.09 -6.10 0.66
N GLY A 148 18.91 -5.59 0.99
CA GLY A 148 17.66 -6.14 0.51
C GLY A 148 17.54 -6.02 -1.01
N LYS A 149 17.02 -7.04 -1.68
CA LYS A 149 16.96 -7.13 -3.15
C LYS A 149 16.27 -5.92 -3.79
N SER A 150 15.32 -5.26 -3.12
CA SER A 150 14.62 -4.10 -3.66
C SER A 150 15.50 -2.84 -3.80
N LEU A 151 16.65 -2.81 -3.11
CA LEU A 151 17.60 -1.69 -3.12
C LEU A 151 18.71 -1.87 -4.18
N VAL A 152 18.90 -3.09 -4.69
CA VAL A 152 19.95 -3.40 -5.67
C VAL A 152 19.72 -2.64 -6.98
N GLY A 153 20.76 -1.99 -7.49
CA GLY A 153 20.70 -1.16 -8.70
C GLY A 153 20.00 0.19 -8.54
N ARG A 154 19.34 0.45 -7.40
CA ARG A 154 18.64 1.71 -7.15
C ARG A 154 19.51 2.78 -6.50
N TYR A 155 20.35 2.37 -5.56
CA TYR A 155 21.23 3.28 -4.83
C TYR A 155 22.68 3.06 -5.24
N GLU A 156 23.45 4.15 -5.25
CA GLU A 156 24.87 4.08 -5.56
C GLU A 156 25.60 3.12 -4.61
N GLY A 157 26.29 2.14 -5.19
CA GLY A 157 27.05 1.15 -4.42
C GLY A 157 26.24 0.04 -3.74
N ALA A 158 24.92 -0.05 -3.98
CA ALA A 158 24.04 -1.07 -3.40
C ALA A 158 24.15 -2.47 -4.05
N ASN A 159 24.96 -2.61 -5.10
CA ASN A 159 25.22 -3.89 -5.77
C ASN A 159 26.23 -4.73 -4.98
N LEU A 160 26.20 -6.05 -5.15
CA LEU A 160 27.19 -6.95 -4.56
C LEU A 160 28.62 -6.53 -4.95
N GLY A 161 29.50 -6.41 -3.97
CA GLY A 161 30.87 -5.88 -4.12
C GLY A 161 30.96 -4.35 -4.15
N GLY A 162 29.83 -3.65 -4.17
CA GLY A 162 29.76 -2.19 -4.10
C GLY A 162 30.07 -1.64 -2.71
N THR A 163 30.15 -0.31 -2.61
CA THR A 163 30.38 0.38 -1.34
C THR A 163 29.27 1.39 -1.07
N LEU A 164 28.50 1.14 -0.02
CA LEU A 164 27.50 2.07 0.51
C LEU A 164 28.17 3.14 1.37
N LYS A 165 27.75 4.38 1.19
CA LYS A 165 28.25 5.53 1.94
C LYS A 165 27.09 6.14 2.71
N PHE A 166 27.12 5.99 4.03
CA PHE A 166 26.16 6.63 4.92
C PHE A 166 26.79 6.86 6.29
N GLY A 167 26.24 7.81 7.05
CA GLY A 167 26.82 8.22 8.32
C GLY A 167 28.25 8.73 8.13
N ARG A 168 29.21 8.15 8.87
CA ARG A 168 30.64 8.45 8.73
C ARG A 168 31.40 7.27 8.11
N GLY A 169 30.78 6.10 8.03
CA GLY A 169 31.36 4.85 7.53
C GLY A 169 31.27 4.66 6.01
N ARG A 170 32.02 3.67 5.54
CA ARG A 170 31.91 3.07 4.21
C ARG A 170 31.67 1.59 4.40
N TRP A 171 30.63 1.07 3.78
CA TRP A 171 30.16 -0.29 4.03
C TRP A 171 30.23 -1.10 2.75
N THR A 172 30.98 -2.19 2.76
CA THR A 172 31.11 -3.06 1.58
C THR A 172 29.92 -4.00 1.50
N VAL A 173 29.21 -4.01 0.38
CA VAL A 173 28.07 -4.92 0.18
C VAL A 173 28.60 -6.32 -0.12
N VAL A 174 28.42 -7.24 0.80
CA VAL A 174 28.92 -8.63 0.70
C VAL A 174 27.82 -9.67 0.51
N GLY A 175 26.56 -9.25 0.61
CA GLY A 175 25.41 -10.11 0.40
C GLY A 175 24.18 -9.35 -0.06
N VAL A 176 23.31 -10.06 -0.77
CA VAL A 176 21.97 -9.61 -1.13
C VAL A 176 20.97 -10.60 -0.56
N PHE A 177 19.93 -10.11 0.10
CA PHE A 177 18.89 -10.94 0.69
C PHE A 177 17.50 -10.62 0.11
N GLU A 178 16.65 -11.64 0.10
CA GLU A 178 15.22 -11.51 -0.13
C GLU A 178 14.47 -11.71 1.19
N ALA A 179 13.30 -11.09 1.32
CA ALA A 179 12.50 -11.23 2.55
C ALA A 179 11.03 -11.57 2.26
N GLY A 180 10.79 -12.25 1.14
CA GLY A 180 9.46 -12.69 0.72
C GLY A 180 8.47 -11.55 0.44
N GLY A 181 8.96 -10.35 0.09
CA GLY A 181 8.13 -9.17 -0.10
C GLY A 181 7.75 -8.43 1.20
N SER A 182 8.35 -8.78 2.34
CA SER A 182 8.21 -8.01 3.59
C SER A 182 8.99 -6.68 3.54
N SER A 183 8.79 -5.82 4.55
CA SER A 183 9.49 -4.53 4.64
C SER A 183 11.01 -4.68 4.71
N PHE A 184 11.51 -5.80 5.26
CA PHE A 184 12.94 -6.06 5.39
C PHE A 184 13.66 -6.04 4.05
N GLU A 185 13.00 -6.42 2.95
CA GLU A 185 13.61 -6.44 1.61
C GLU A 185 14.02 -5.06 1.09
N SER A 186 13.58 -3.99 1.77
CA SER A 186 13.91 -2.59 1.50
C SER A 186 14.86 -1.98 2.53
N GLU A 187 15.58 -2.81 3.27
CA GLU A 187 16.53 -2.39 4.29
C GLU A 187 17.98 -2.76 3.92
N VAL A 188 18.93 -2.02 4.49
CA VAL A 188 20.35 -2.42 4.52
C VAL A 188 20.64 -2.96 5.92
N TRP A 189 21.22 -4.15 6.02
CA TRP A 189 21.59 -4.74 7.30
C TRP A 189 23.10 -4.71 7.51
N VAL A 190 23.52 -4.27 8.69
CA VAL A 190 24.92 -4.16 9.11
C VAL A 190 25.10 -4.64 10.55
N ASP A 191 26.34 -4.71 11.02
CA ASP A 191 26.62 -5.01 12.42
C ASP A 191 26.05 -3.92 13.35
N VAL A 192 25.26 -4.35 14.34
CA VAL A 192 24.57 -3.43 15.28
C VAL A 192 25.54 -2.55 16.08
N ARG A 193 26.73 -3.05 16.41
CA ARG A 193 27.71 -2.35 17.25
C ARG A 193 28.43 -1.30 16.43
N GLU A 194 28.84 -1.64 15.21
CA GLU A 194 29.40 -0.67 14.28
C GLU A 194 28.40 0.45 13.97
N LEU A 195 27.13 0.11 13.74
CA LEU A 195 26.09 1.10 13.46
C LEU A 195 25.82 2.02 14.66
N ALA A 196 25.76 1.47 15.87
CA ALA A 196 25.56 2.25 17.09
C ALA A 196 26.71 3.25 17.31
N ASN A 197 27.95 2.82 17.04
CA ASN A 197 29.14 3.66 17.12
C ASN A 197 29.13 4.77 16.06
N ASP A 198 28.79 4.44 14.80
CA ASP A 198 28.69 5.41 13.70
C ASP A 198 27.60 6.47 13.98
N ALA A 199 26.44 6.02 14.46
CA ALA A 199 25.31 6.88 14.82
C ALA A 199 25.50 7.64 16.16
N LYS A 200 26.59 7.39 16.90
CA LYS A 200 26.86 7.92 18.25
C LYS A 200 25.69 7.73 19.22
N ARG A 201 25.01 6.59 19.14
CA ARG A 201 23.86 6.28 20.00
C ARG A 201 24.35 5.95 21.42
N PRO A 202 23.92 6.69 22.47
CA PRO A 202 24.27 6.37 23.86
C PRO A 202 23.66 5.04 24.33
N LEU A 203 22.47 4.74 23.82
CA LEU A 203 21.76 3.47 24.01
C LEU A 203 21.77 2.73 22.67
N PRO A 204 22.47 1.59 22.56
CA PRO A 204 22.85 1.02 21.28
C PRO A 204 21.69 0.37 20.51
N TYR A 205 20.54 0.15 21.15
CA TYR A 205 19.43 -0.62 20.56
C TYR A 205 18.15 0.21 20.46
N SER A 206 17.45 0.05 19.34
CA SER A 206 16.08 0.52 19.12
C SER A 206 15.04 -0.48 19.62
N GLY A 207 15.32 -1.78 19.51
CA GLY A 207 14.41 -2.83 19.96
C GLY A 207 15.13 -4.17 20.10
N ILE A 208 14.46 -5.13 20.73
CA ILE A 208 14.93 -6.52 20.80
C ILE A 208 13.85 -7.40 20.19
N ARG A 209 14.23 -8.24 19.22
CA ARG A 209 13.36 -9.26 18.64
C ARG A 209 13.73 -10.60 19.24
N LEU A 210 12.75 -11.34 19.72
CA LEU A 210 12.98 -12.66 20.28
C LEU A 210 11.91 -13.65 19.84
N ARG A 211 12.32 -14.90 19.61
CA ARG A 211 11.43 -16.01 19.25
C ARG A 211 11.05 -16.78 20.51
N ALA A 212 9.76 -16.99 20.76
CA ALA A 212 9.27 -17.89 21.81
C ALA A 212 9.16 -19.35 21.28
N ASN A 213 9.24 -20.38 22.14
CA ASN A 213 9.03 -21.76 21.66
C ASN A 213 7.56 -22.06 21.36
N SER A 214 6.65 -21.37 22.03
CA SER A 214 5.21 -21.56 21.86
C SER A 214 4.43 -20.28 22.10
N GLU A 215 3.16 -20.26 21.70
CA GLU A 215 2.28 -19.13 21.95
C GLU A 215 2.05 -18.90 23.46
N ALA A 216 1.99 -19.96 24.27
CA ALA A 216 1.87 -19.84 25.72
C ALA A 216 3.11 -19.15 26.34
N GLU A 217 4.31 -19.52 25.88
CA GLU A 217 5.56 -18.89 26.32
C GLU A 217 5.68 -17.45 25.83
N LEU A 218 5.17 -17.12 24.64
CA LEU A 218 5.10 -15.75 24.14
C LEU A 218 4.33 -14.85 25.11
N TRP A 219 3.17 -15.30 25.58
CA TRP A 219 2.38 -14.54 26.56
C TRP A 219 3.08 -14.42 27.92
N SER A 220 3.72 -15.49 28.39
CA SER A 220 4.50 -15.49 29.63
C SER A 220 5.69 -14.52 29.56
N LEU A 221 6.45 -14.56 28.46
CA LEU A 221 7.57 -13.65 28.19
C LEU A 221 7.12 -12.20 28.14
N LYS A 222 6.02 -11.90 27.43
CA LYS A 222 5.44 -10.56 27.39
C LYS A 222 5.15 -10.03 28.80
N GLN A 223 4.43 -10.80 29.62
CA GLN A 223 4.11 -10.40 30.99
C GLN A 223 5.37 -10.21 31.84
N ARG A 224 6.35 -11.12 31.74
CA ARG A 224 7.62 -11.03 32.48
C ARG A 224 8.43 -9.79 32.10
N ILE A 225 8.47 -9.44 30.81
CA ILE A 225 9.18 -8.25 30.32
C ILE A 225 8.50 -6.96 30.78
N GLU A 226 7.17 -6.90 30.74
CA GLU A 226 6.39 -5.72 31.13
C GLU A 226 6.32 -5.52 32.64
N ALA A 227 6.40 -6.61 33.42
CA ALA A 227 6.38 -6.57 34.88
C ALA A 227 7.72 -6.10 35.48
N ASP A 228 8.83 -6.14 34.74
CA ASP A 228 10.14 -5.71 35.24
C ASP A 228 10.31 -4.17 35.12
N PRO A 229 10.25 -3.42 36.23
CA PRO A 229 10.31 -1.97 36.18
C PRO A 229 11.72 -1.44 35.90
N ARG A 230 12.76 -2.27 36.00
CA ARG A 230 14.17 -1.84 35.93
C ARG A 230 14.52 -1.17 34.60
N TYR A 231 13.88 -1.61 33.52
CA TYR A 231 14.16 -1.14 32.16
C TYR A 231 12.97 -0.42 31.50
N ALA A 232 11.80 -0.41 32.16
CA ALA A 232 10.56 0.16 31.65
C ALA A 232 10.30 -0.23 30.18
N LEU A 233 10.10 -1.53 29.95
CA LEU A 233 9.92 -2.09 28.62
C LEU A 233 8.46 -2.42 28.36
N GLN A 234 8.13 -2.52 27.08
CA GLN A 234 6.88 -3.08 26.59
C GLN A 234 7.18 -4.14 25.52
N ALA A 235 6.34 -5.16 25.44
CA ALA A 235 6.53 -6.24 24.48
C ALA A 235 5.24 -6.45 23.70
N GLU A 236 5.34 -6.61 22.40
CA GLU A 236 4.19 -6.90 21.55
C GLU A 236 4.53 -8.02 20.58
N ARG A 237 3.54 -8.84 20.21
CA ARG A 237 3.73 -9.82 19.15
C ARG A 237 4.12 -9.10 17.87
N GLU A 238 5.13 -9.61 17.19
CA GLU A 238 5.71 -8.93 16.02
C GLU A 238 4.69 -8.72 14.90
N SER A 239 3.80 -9.70 14.66
CA SER A 239 2.69 -9.56 13.72
C SER A 239 1.75 -8.39 14.08
N ASP A 240 1.49 -8.19 15.36
CA ASP A 240 0.56 -7.18 15.87
C ASP A 240 1.23 -5.80 15.82
N TYR A 241 2.53 -5.73 16.13
CA TYR A 241 3.35 -4.53 15.98
C TYR A 241 3.33 -4.02 14.53
N TYR A 242 3.62 -4.87 13.54
CA TYR A 242 3.58 -4.47 12.13
C TYR A 242 2.15 -4.21 11.61
N ALA A 243 1.14 -4.91 12.14
CA ALA A 243 -0.27 -4.62 11.83
C ALA A 243 -0.69 -3.23 12.31
N LYS A 244 -0.33 -2.85 13.55
CA LYS A 244 -0.53 -1.49 14.09
C LYS A 244 0.23 -0.45 13.29
N GLN A 245 1.45 -0.76 12.87
CA GLN A 245 2.23 0.15 12.04
C GLN A 245 1.55 0.42 10.68
N SER A 246 0.75 -0.54 10.19
CA SER A 246 -0.13 -0.36 9.03
C SER A 246 -1.40 0.45 9.33
N GLU A 247 -1.81 0.65 10.58
CA GLU A 247 -2.98 1.48 10.91
C GLU A 247 -2.75 2.97 10.61
N SER A 248 -1.51 3.45 10.62
CA SER A 248 -1.20 4.79 10.08
C SER A 248 -1.59 4.91 8.59
N ALA A 249 -1.54 3.81 7.83
CA ALA A 249 -2.05 3.76 6.47
C ALA A 249 -3.60 3.78 6.40
N ASN A 250 -4.30 3.48 7.50
CA ASN A 250 -5.76 3.61 7.57
C ASN A 250 -6.20 5.09 7.54
N SER A 251 -5.43 6.00 8.15
CA SER A 251 -5.69 7.45 8.02
C SER A 251 -5.54 7.91 6.57
N LEU A 252 -4.53 7.39 5.85
CA LEU A 252 -4.39 7.62 4.40
C LEU A 252 -5.55 7.00 3.62
N TYR A 253 -6.04 5.83 4.02
CA TYR A 253 -7.22 5.20 3.42
C TYR A 253 -8.47 6.08 3.52
N VAL A 254 -8.75 6.65 4.69
CA VAL A 254 -9.89 7.56 4.86
C VAL A 254 -9.75 8.78 3.95
N LEU A 255 -8.56 9.38 3.88
CA LEU A 255 -8.29 10.53 3.00
C LEU A 255 -8.48 10.16 1.51
N VAL A 256 -7.97 9.01 1.09
CA VAL A 256 -8.10 8.49 -0.27
C VAL A 256 -9.56 8.24 -0.64
N VAL A 257 -10.32 7.59 0.23
CA VAL A 257 -11.74 7.32 0.02
C VAL A 257 -12.52 8.63 -0.09
N ALA A 258 -12.20 9.62 0.76
CA ALA A 258 -12.80 10.95 0.67
C ALA A 258 -12.50 11.62 -0.68
N ILE A 259 -11.24 11.63 -1.11
CA ILE A 259 -10.84 12.19 -2.43
C ILE A 259 -11.56 11.46 -3.56
N ALA A 260 -11.58 10.13 -3.55
CA ALA A 260 -12.25 9.32 -4.55
C ALA A 260 -13.77 9.61 -4.60
N LEU A 261 -14.41 9.80 -3.45
CA LEU A 261 -15.82 10.20 -3.38
C LEU A 261 -16.04 11.59 -3.98
N PHE A 262 -15.23 12.59 -3.63
CA PHE A 262 -15.36 13.95 -4.19
C PHE A 262 -15.10 13.98 -5.70
N SER A 263 -14.05 13.29 -6.17
CA SER A 263 -13.79 13.13 -7.60
C SER A 263 -14.93 12.39 -8.30
N GLY A 264 -15.48 11.36 -7.66
CA GLY A 264 -16.63 10.61 -8.13
C GLY A 264 -17.90 11.45 -8.26
N ILE A 265 -18.16 12.36 -7.32
CA ILE A 265 -19.26 13.33 -7.40
C ILE A 265 -19.06 14.25 -8.61
N GLY A 266 -17.85 14.78 -8.81
CA GLY A 266 -17.51 15.60 -9.98
C GLY A 266 -17.72 14.87 -11.30
N ALA A 267 -17.27 13.61 -11.38
CA ALA A 267 -17.52 12.74 -12.53
C ALA A 267 -19.02 12.46 -12.73
N GLY A 268 -19.77 12.29 -11.64
CA GLY A 268 -21.21 12.13 -11.65
C GLY A 268 -21.91 13.36 -12.23
N PHE A 269 -21.51 14.58 -11.88
CA PHE A 269 -22.05 15.79 -12.51
C PHE A 269 -21.75 15.86 -14.01
N GLY A 270 -20.53 15.50 -14.42
CA GLY A 270 -20.17 15.39 -15.82
C GLY A 270 -21.08 14.40 -16.56
N ALA A 271 -21.22 13.19 -16.04
CA ALA A 271 -22.09 12.16 -16.59
C ALA A 271 -23.56 12.61 -16.64
N ALA A 272 -24.08 13.20 -15.56
CA ALA A 272 -25.44 13.73 -15.50
C ALA A 272 -25.66 14.83 -16.55
N ASN A 273 -24.72 15.75 -16.72
CA ASN A 273 -24.80 16.81 -17.74
C ASN A 273 -24.82 16.23 -19.15
N THR A 274 -23.98 15.22 -19.42
CA THR A 274 -24.00 14.54 -20.73
C THR A 274 -25.32 13.80 -20.98
N MET A 275 -25.91 13.21 -19.94
CA MET A 275 -27.21 12.55 -20.03
C MET A 275 -28.35 13.56 -20.22
N TYR A 276 -28.31 14.73 -19.55
CA TYR A 276 -29.25 15.81 -19.79
C TYR A 276 -29.22 16.28 -21.24
N ALA A 277 -28.04 16.51 -21.79
CA ALA A 277 -27.88 16.86 -23.21
C ALA A 277 -28.37 15.73 -24.13
N ALA A 278 -28.15 14.47 -23.78
CA ALA A 278 -28.64 13.31 -24.54
C ALA A 278 -30.18 13.27 -24.58
N VAL A 279 -30.83 13.47 -23.44
CA VAL A 279 -32.29 13.54 -23.32
C VAL A 279 -32.85 14.70 -24.15
N GLN A 280 -32.29 15.90 -24.02
CA GLN A 280 -32.76 17.08 -24.75
C GLN A 280 -32.73 16.89 -26.27
N SER A 281 -31.68 16.27 -26.78
CA SER A 281 -31.55 16.01 -28.22
C SER A 281 -32.47 14.90 -28.77
N ARG A 282 -33.27 14.25 -27.91
CA ARG A 282 -34.12 13.09 -28.25
C ARG A 282 -35.55 13.26 -27.73
N VAL A 283 -35.95 14.49 -27.40
CA VAL A 283 -37.26 14.76 -26.81
C VAL A 283 -38.39 14.25 -27.72
N ALA A 284 -38.31 14.48 -29.05
CA ALA A 284 -39.27 13.98 -30.03
C ALA A 284 -39.39 12.44 -30.01
N GLU A 285 -38.25 11.74 -30.01
CA GLU A 285 -38.17 10.29 -29.99
C GLU A 285 -38.78 9.70 -28.70
N ILE A 286 -38.48 10.30 -27.54
CA ILE A 286 -39.08 9.92 -26.26
C ILE A 286 -40.60 10.16 -26.29
N GLY A 287 -41.05 11.26 -26.89
CA GLY A 287 -42.46 11.60 -27.07
C GLY A 287 -43.21 10.56 -27.90
N THR A 288 -42.65 10.15 -29.04
CA THR A 288 -43.24 9.09 -29.89
C THR A 288 -43.29 7.75 -29.18
N LEU A 289 -42.23 7.33 -28.48
CA LEU A 289 -42.23 6.11 -27.67
C LEU A 289 -43.31 6.13 -26.59
N ARG A 290 -43.50 7.27 -25.92
CA ARG A 290 -44.58 7.45 -24.93
C ARG A 290 -45.96 7.41 -25.57
N ALA A 291 -46.14 7.96 -26.77
CA ALA A 291 -47.39 7.93 -27.52
C ALA A 291 -47.75 6.51 -28.01
N LEU A 292 -46.74 5.71 -28.36
CA LEU A 292 -46.88 4.29 -28.72
C LEU A 292 -47.16 3.36 -27.51
N GLY A 293 -47.27 3.93 -26.29
CA GLY A 293 -47.67 3.18 -25.09
C GLY A 293 -46.52 2.68 -24.22
N PHE A 294 -45.25 3.03 -24.50
CA PHE A 294 -44.15 2.64 -23.61
C PHE A 294 -44.28 3.28 -22.22
N SER A 295 -44.11 2.46 -21.18
CA SER A 295 -44.21 2.90 -19.79
C SER A 295 -43.03 3.80 -19.39
N ARG A 296 -43.26 4.71 -18.44
CA ARG A 296 -42.21 5.59 -17.88
C ARG A 296 -41.02 4.77 -17.34
N ARG A 297 -41.30 3.62 -16.71
CA ARG A 297 -40.28 2.68 -16.22
C ARG A 297 -39.43 2.11 -17.36
N SER A 298 -40.01 1.80 -18.51
CA SER A 298 -39.26 1.27 -19.66
C SER A 298 -38.24 2.29 -20.19
N ILE A 299 -38.64 3.57 -20.24
CA ILE A 299 -37.77 4.67 -20.69
C ILE A 299 -36.68 4.94 -19.65
N LEU A 300 -37.03 4.98 -18.36
CA LEU A 300 -36.07 5.12 -17.27
C LEU A 300 -34.99 4.04 -17.33
N VAL A 301 -35.40 2.77 -17.44
CA VAL A 301 -34.47 1.63 -17.50
C VAL A 301 -33.56 1.71 -18.74
N ALA A 302 -34.06 2.14 -19.89
CA ALA A 302 -33.24 2.29 -21.10
C ALA A 302 -32.11 3.32 -20.94
N PHE A 303 -32.41 4.49 -20.37
CA PHE A 303 -31.39 5.49 -20.06
C PHE A 303 -30.45 5.05 -18.95
N GLN A 304 -30.96 4.31 -17.97
CA GLN A 304 -30.12 3.81 -16.89
C GLN A 304 -29.15 2.73 -17.35
N LEU A 305 -29.57 1.89 -18.30
CA LEU A 305 -28.69 0.96 -19.00
C LEU A 305 -27.63 1.70 -19.82
N GLU A 306 -27.97 2.81 -20.49
CA GLU A 306 -27.00 3.64 -21.20
C GLU A 306 -25.93 4.22 -20.24
N ALA A 307 -26.34 4.70 -19.07
CA ALA A 307 -25.42 5.16 -18.01
C ALA A 307 -24.51 4.02 -17.52
N VAL A 308 -25.06 2.81 -17.32
CA VAL A 308 -24.28 1.63 -16.90
C VAL A 308 -23.27 1.24 -17.99
N PHE A 309 -23.66 1.24 -19.27
CA PHE A 309 -22.72 0.93 -20.35
C PHE A 309 -21.57 1.94 -20.43
N LEU A 310 -21.86 3.24 -20.27
CA LEU A 310 -20.83 4.28 -20.20
C LEU A 310 -19.90 4.08 -18.99
N ALA A 311 -20.46 3.75 -17.83
CA ALA A 311 -19.69 3.47 -16.63
C ALA A 311 -18.79 2.24 -16.79
N LEU A 312 -19.29 1.15 -17.40
CA LEU A 312 -18.53 -0.05 -17.70
C LEU A 312 -17.43 0.19 -18.72
N LEU A 313 -17.68 0.98 -19.77
CA LEU A 313 -16.66 1.36 -20.75
C LEU A 313 -15.58 2.23 -20.11
N GLY A 314 -15.98 3.22 -19.30
CA GLY A 314 -15.05 4.04 -18.51
C GLY A 314 -14.20 3.19 -17.56
N PHE A 315 -14.82 2.23 -16.87
CA PHE A 315 -14.10 1.27 -16.04
C PHE A 315 -13.14 0.41 -16.84
N ALA A 316 -13.54 -0.16 -17.98
CA ALA A 316 -12.66 -1.00 -18.79
C ALA A 316 -11.43 -0.22 -19.27
N VAL A 317 -11.64 1.01 -19.78
CA VAL A 317 -10.54 1.88 -20.21
C VAL A 317 -9.66 2.27 -19.03
N GLY A 318 -10.26 2.67 -17.90
CA GLY A 318 -9.54 3.04 -16.69
C GLY A 318 -8.75 1.87 -16.07
N ALA A 319 -9.31 0.66 -16.07
CA ALA A 319 -8.66 -0.55 -15.57
C ALA A 319 -7.46 -0.94 -16.43
N VAL A 320 -7.59 -0.88 -17.76
CA VAL A 320 -6.44 -1.10 -18.65
C VAL A 320 -5.37 -0.02 -18.44
N ALA A 321 -5.79 1.25 -18.40
CA ALA A 321 -4.87 2.37 -18.17
C ALA A 321 -4.14 2.23 -16.83
N VAL A 322 -4.83 1.85 -15.76
CA VAL A 322 -4.22 1.72 -14.43
C VAL A 322 -3.28 0.52 -14.33
N LEU A 323 -3.58 -0.59 -14.99
CA LEU A 323 -2.68 -1.75 -15.03
C LEU A 323 -1.41 -1.44 -15.83
N LEU A 324 -1.54 -0.77 -16.98
CA LEU A 324 -0.39 -0.29 -17.76
C LEU A 324 0.43 0.72 -16.97
N LEU A 325 -0.25 1.64 -16.30
CA LEU A 325 0.37 2.65 -15.47
C LEU A 325 1.04 2.04 -14.25
N ALA A 326 0.46 1.03 -13.59
CA ALA A 326 1.10 0.33 -12.47
C ALA A 326 2.34 -0.45 -12.93
N ALA A 327 2.30 -1.07 -14.11
CA ALA A 327 3.44 -1.75 -14.69
C ALA A 327 4.59 -0.78 -15.04
N SER A 328 4.27 0.40 -15.58
CA SER A 328 5.27 1.43 -15.91
C SER A 328 5.74 2.21 -14.69
N LEU A 329 4.82 2.62 -13.82
CA LEU A 329 5.12 3.26 -12.53
C LEU A 329 5.84 2.31 -11.57
N GLY A 330 5.72 0.99 -11.68
CA GLY A 330 6.56 0.06 -10.90
C GLY A 330 8.07 0.27 -11.10
N GLN A 331 8.46 0.94 -12.20
CA GLN A 331 9.84 1.39 -12.44
C GLN A 331 10.10 2.79 -11.84
N TRP A 332 9.14 3.71 -11.92
CA TRP A 332 9.28 5.12 -11.47
C TRP A 332 8.97 5.36 -9.98
N LEU A 333 7.89 4.77 -9.46
CA LEU A 333 7.45 4.81 -8.07
C LEU A 333 8.35 4.04 -7.11
N ARG A 334 9.41 3.37 -7.60
CA ARG A 334 10.51 2.96 -6.73
C ARG A 334 10.84 4.15 -5.81
N GLY A 335 10.93 5.39 -6.31
CA GLY A 335 11.27 6.62 -5.59
C GLY A 335 10.37 7.16 -4.45
N ILE A 336 9.12 6.72 -4.25
CA ILE A 336 8.26 7.31 -3.19
C ILE A 336 8.42 6.53 -1.87
N GLY A 337 9.37 6.94 -1.05
CA GLY A 337 9.49 6.46 0.32
C GLY A 337 8.39 7.03 1.21
N PHE A 338 7.37 6.23 1.57
CA PHE A 338 6.44 6.52 2.66
C PHE A 338 7.14 6.32 4.04
N GLY A 339 8.30 6.95 4.23
CA GLY A 339 9.23 6.62 5.31
C GLY A 339 9.26 7.57 6.50
N ALA A 340 8.62 8.75 6.40
CA ALA A 340 8.77 9.79 7.42
C ALA A 340 8.01 9.51 8.73
N ALA A 341 6.89 8.79 8.68
CA ALA A 341 6.03 8.53 9.85
C ALA A 341 6.15 7.10 10.41
N THR A 342 6.63 6.14 9.61
CA THR A 342 6.46 4.70 9.89
C THR A 342 7.79 4.02 10.27
N PHE A 343 8.92 4.74 10.18
CA PHE A 343 10.27 4.17 10.29
C PHE A 343 10.53 2.91 9.42
N THR A 344 9.71 2.70 8.39
CA THR A 344 9.88 1.67 7.36
C THR A 344 10.02 2.36 6.01
N THR A 345 11.15 2.22 5.33
CA THR A 345 11.29 2.68 3.93
C THR A 345 10.96 1.52 3.02
N ASN A 346 9.67 1.32 2.75
CA ASN A 346 9.25 0.26 1.85
C ASN A 346 9.42 0.73 0.40
N VAL A 347 10.23 0.01 -0.38
CA VAL A 347 10.10 0.03 -1.84
C VAL A 347 8.81 -0.72 -2.18
N VAL A 348 7.68 -0.03 -2.10
CA VAL A 348 6.37 -0.65 -2.34
C VAL A 348 6.27 -0.98 -3.82
N GLN A 349 6.24 -2.27 -4.15
CA GLN A 349 5.82 -2.71 -5.47
C GLN A 349 4.30 -2.50 -5.55
N LEU A 350 3.87 -1.49 -6.30
CA LEU A 350 2.46 -1.22 -6.51
C LEU A 350 1.82 -2.41 -7.22
N GLN A 351 1.02 -3.20 -6.49
CA GLN A 351 0.25 -4.29 -7.03
C GLN A 351 -1.23 -3.95 -6.95
N ILE A 352 -1.87 -3.86 -8.11
CA ILE A 352 -3.32 -3.68 -8.19
C ILE A 352 -3.96 -5.06 -8.17
N GLY A 353 -4.60 -5.39 -7.04
CA GLY A 353 -5.31 -6.65 -6.88
C GLY A 353 -6.68 -6.64 -7.55
N ILE A 354 -7.23 -7.84 -7.75
CA ILE A 354 -8.60 -8.02 -8.25
C ILE A 354 -9.62 -7.35 -7.30
N GLY A 355 -9.36 -7.39 -5.99
CA GLY A 355 -10.20 -6.73 -4.98
C GLY A 355 -10.24 -5.20 -5.14
N ASP A 356 -9.11 -4.57 -5.48
CA ASP A 356 -9.02 -3.12 -5.68
C ASP A 356 -9.82 -2.70 -6.93
N LEU A 357 -9.69 -3.47 -8.03
CA LEU A 357 -10.47 -3.27 -9.25
C LEU A 357 -11.97 -3.50 -9.02
N ALA A 358 -12.34 -4.52 -8.24
CA ALA A 358 -13.74 -4.79 -7.91
C ALA A 358 -14.35 -3.65 -7.08
N ALA A 359 -13.61 -3.10 -6.11
CA ALA A 359 -14.05 -1.94 -5.34
C ALA A 359 -14.23 -0.70 -6.24
N SER A 360 -13.26 -0.42 -7.12
CA SER A 360 -13.37 0.68 -8.10
C SER A 360 -14.53 0.48 -9.09
N LEU A 361 -14.83 -0.76 -9.50
CA LEU A 361 -15.98 -1.08 -10.36
C LEU A 361 -17.29 -0.78 -9.64
N LEU A 362 -17.45 -1.23 -8.39
CA LEU A 362 -18.64 -0.97 -7.58
C LEU A 362 -18.85 0.53 -7.38
N LEU A 363 -17.80 1.26 -7.04
CA LEU A 363 -17.84 2.72 -6.91
C LEU A 363 -18.29 3.39 -8.22
N THR A 364 -17.72 2.97 -9.34
CA THR A 364 -18.02 3.53 -10.68
C THR A 364 -19.46 3.25 -11.10
N LEU A 365 -19.96 2.04 -10.86
CA LEU A 365 -21.35 1.68 -11.13
C LEU A 365 -22.30 2.47 -10.25
N ALA A 366 -22.00 2.62 -8.96
CA ALA A 366 -22.80 3.43 -8.05
C ALA A 366 -22.89 4.90 -8.53
N ILE A 367 -21.75 5.50 -8.89
CA ILE A 367 -21.70 6.88 -9.41
C ILE A 367 -22.50 6.98 -10.71
N GLY A 368 -22.29 6.08 -11.68
CA GLY A 368 -22.99 6.10 -12.96
C GLY A 368 -24.51 5.93 -12.81
N LEU A 369 -24.94 5.05 -11.91
CA LEU A 369 -26.35 4.88 -11.57
C LEU A 369 -26.93 6.16 -10.97
N LEU A 370 -26.31 6.68 -9.91
CA LEU A 370 -26.79 7.88 -9.21
C LEU A 370 -26.82 9.11 -10.12
N ALA A 371 -25.79 9.31 -10.93
CA ALA A 371 -25.69 10.41 -11.89
C ALA A 371 -26.77 10.35 -12.98
N GLY A 372 -27.09 9.15 -13.47
CA GLY A 372 -28.08 8.94 -14.53
C GLY A 372 -29.54 9.08 -14.07
N LEU A 373 -29.84 8.82 -12.78
CA LEU A 373 -31.20 8.74 -12.27
C LEU A 373 -31.99 10.05 -12.43
N GLY A 374 -31.39 11.20 -12.10
CA GLY A 374 -32.06 12.51 -12.20
C GLY A 374 -32.49 12.86 -13.64
N PRO A 375 -31.55 12.88 -14.60
CA PRO A 375 -31.86 13.09 -16.02
C PRO A 375 -32.84 12.06 -16.59
N ALA A 376 -32.64 10.77 -16.30
CA ALA A 376 -33.50 9.70 -16.80
C ALA A 376 -34.93 9.79 -16.25
N ALA A 377 -35.09 10.15 -14.97
CA ALA A 377 -36.40 10.35 -14.36
C ALA A 377 -37.14 11.55 -14.96
N ARG A 378 -36.42 12.65 -15.25
CA ARG A 378 -36.98 13.79 -15.98
C ARG A 378 -37.44 13.42 -17.38
N ALA A 379 -36.63 12.67 -18.13
CA ALA A 379 -36.98 12.18 -19.47
C ALA A 379 -38.25 11.31 -19.43
N ALA A 380 -38.29 10.34 -18.52
CA ALA A 380 -39.41 9.40 -18.38
C ALA A 380 -40.73 10.07 -17.96
N ARG A 381 -40.67 11.23 -17.27
CA ARG A 381 -41.85 11.98 -16.80
C ARG A 381 -42.35 13.03 -17.79
N MET A 382 -41.66 13.24 -18.93
CA MET A 382 -42.05 14.25 -19.91
C MET A 382 -43.41 13.93 -20.57
N PRO A 383 -44.35 14.90 -20.65
CA PRO A 383 -45.63 14.70 -21.33
C PRO A 383 -45.44 14.50 -22.84
N PRO A 384 -46.15 13.55 -23.48
CA PRO A 384 -45.99 13.27 -24.93
C PRO A 384 -46.29 14.49 -25.81
N ILE A 385 -47.32 15.26 -25.46
CA ILE A 385 -47.74 16.47 -26.17
C ILE A 385 -46.65 17.56 -26.11
N GLU A 386 -46.03 17.76 -24.95
CA GLU A 386 -44.92 18.72 -24.82
C GLU A 386 -43.67 18.26 -25.55
N ALA A 387 -43.41 16.95 -25.54
CA ALA A 387 -42.27 16.36 -26.22
C ALA A 387 -42.35 16.52 -27.75
N LEU A 388 -43.53 16.29 -28.33
CA LEU A 388 -43.77 16.46 -29.77
C LEU A 388 -43.82 17.92 -30.22
N ARG A 389 -44.07 18.87 -29.30
CA ARG A 389 -44.09 20.31 -29.60
C ARG A 389 -42.70 20.95 -29.55
N ARG A 390 -41.75 20.34 -28.84
CA ARG A 390 -40.37 20.85 -28.67
C ARG A 390 -39.35 20.21 -29.61
N GLY A 391 -39.70 19.07 -30.21
CA GLY A 391 -38.94 18.43 -31.27
C GLY A 391 -39.38 18.92 -32.62
#